data_AF-A0A2D6FP57-F1
#
_entry.id   AF-A0A2D6FP57-F1
#
_cell.length_a   1.000
_cell.length_b   1.000
_cell.length_c   1.000
_cell.angle_alpha   90.00
_cell.angle_beta   90.00
_cell.angle_gamma   90.00
#
_symmetry.space_group_name_H-M   'P 1'
#
loop_
_entity.id
_entity.type
_entity.pdbx_description
1 polymer ?
#
loop_
_entity_poly.entity_id
_entity_poly.type
_entity_poly.pdbx_seq_one_letter_code
_entity_poly.pdbx_strand_id
1 'polypeptide(L)'
;MPGVAYAVVRSEPPQVFLATDVDVLHRVLAAELVARTPSDVLTSSETEAIRRALLDERWGDAVLAWIDLMGIEVDVYTHLHVYTGNDLPEELIGAQLQFSPLFRDISQPTL
;
A
#
# COMPACT_ATOMS: atom_id res chain seq x y z
N MET A 1 -5.90 -15.63 -8.90
CA MET A 1 -4.55 -15.10 -8.62
C MET A 1 -4.57 -14.54 -7.21
N PRO A 2 -3.55 -14.77 -6.36
CA PRO A 2 -3.50 -14.13 -5.05
C PRO A 2 -3.40 -12.62 -5.27
N GLY A 3 -4.38 -11.87 -4.75
CA GLY A 3 -4.31 -10.42 -4.73
C GLY A 3 -3.21 -9.98 -3.77
N VAL A 4 -2.56 -8.86 -4.04
CA VAL A 4 -1.53 -8.30 -3.15
C VAL A 4 -2.10 -7.13 -2.35
N ALA A 5 -1.50 -6.88 -1.19
CA ALA A 5 -1.76 -5.68 -0.41
C ALA A 5 -0.56 -4.74 -0.46
N TYR A 6 -0.80 -3.43 -0.57
CA TYR A 6 0.26 -2.44 -0.52
C TYR A 6 -0.09 -1.29 0.44
N ALA A 7 0.95 -0.73 1.04
CA ALA A 7 0.87 0.48 1.85
C ALA A 7 1.82 1.53 1.31
N VAL A 8 1.36 2.78 1.27
CA VAL A 8 2.18 3.95 0.94
C VAL A 8 2.24 4.85 2.17
N VAL A 9 3.43 4.98 2.74
CA VAL A 9 3.68 5.91 3.84
C VAL A 9 4.00 7.27 3.25
N ARG A 10 3.24 8.30 3.63
CA ARG A 10 3.42 9.68 3.15
C ARG A 10 4.60 10.36 3.83
N SER A 11 5.80 9.96 3.44
CA SER A 11 7.07 10.61 3.78
C SER A 11 7.71 11.25 2.57
N GLU A 12 8.80 12.01 2.76
CA GLU A 12 9.66 12.49 1.67
C GLU A 12 11.06 11.87 1.79
N PRO A 13 11.45 10.93 0.90
CA PRO A 13 10.64 10.30 -0.17
C PRO A 13 9.58 9.32 0.39
N PRO A 14 8.50 9.02 -0.38
CA PRO A 14 7.47 8.08 0.06
C PRO A 14 8.02 6.67 0.17
N GLN A 15 7.61 5.95 1.21
CA GLN A 15 7.98 4.55 1.41
C GLN A 15 6.81 3.65 1.02
N VAL A 16 7.11 2.59 0.27
CA VAL A 16 6.09 1.65 -0.24
C VAL A 16 6.39 0.26 0.28
N PHE A 17 5.38 -0.37 0.88
CA PHE A 17 5.42 -1.75 1.35
C PHE A 17 4.46 -2.59 0.53
N LEU A 18 4.89 -3.81 0.16
CA LEU A 18 4.11 -4.78 -0.61
C LEU A 18 4.09 -6.10 0.13
N ALA A 19 2.92 -6.73 0.21
CA ALA A 19 2.71 -8.00 0.86
C ALA A 19 1.74 -8.88 0.07
N THR A 20 1.74 -10.18 0.38
CA THR A 20 0.85 -11.17 -0.24
C THR A 20 -0.61 -10.99 0.14
N ASP A 21 -0.89 -10.30 1.25
CA ASP A 21 -2.22 -10.05 1.79
C ASP A 21 -2.12 -8.97 2.90
N VAL A 22 -3.27 -8.53 3.38
CA VAL A 22 -3.37 -7.47 4.39
C VAL A 22 -2.80 -7.88 5.75
N ASP A 23 -2.89 -9.15 6.13
CA ASP A 23 -2.39 -9.62 7.42
C ASP A 23 -0.86 -9.63 7.46
N VAL A 24 -0.23 -10.06 6.36
CA VAL A 24 1.21 -9.95 6.17
C VAL A 24 1.63 -8.47 6.08
N LEU A 25 0.85 -7.62 5.40
CA LEU A 25 1.14 -6.18 5.32
C LEU A 25 1.17 -5.54 6.71
N HIS A 26 0.21 -5.82 7.59
CA HIS A 26 0.20 -5.28 8.95
C HIS A 26 1.43 -5.69 9.75
N ARG A 27 1.90 -6.94 9.60
CA ARG A 27 3.14 -7.41 10.25
C ARG A 27 4.37 -6.67 9.73
N VAL A 28 4.44 -6.46 8.41
CA VAL A 28 5.53 -5.69 7.79
C VAL A 28 5.54 -4.25 8.33
N LEU A 29 4.39 -3.58 8.37
CA LEU A 29 4.28 -2.22 8.90
C LEU A 29 4.62 -2.15 10.40
N ALA A 30 4.19 -3.13 11.19
CA ALA A 30 4.55 -3.22 12.60
C ALA A 30 6.07 -3.37 12.78
N ALA A 31 6.74 -4.18 11.96
CA ALA A 31 8.18 -4.40 12.03
C ALA A 31 9.00 -3.20 11.51
N GLU A 32 8.59 -2.59 10.40
CA GLU A 32 9.36 -1.55 9.71
C GLU A 32 9.07 -0.13 10.20
N LEU A 33 7.86 0.14 10.71
CA LEU A 33 7.50 1.47 11.22
C LEU A 33 7.48 1.47 12.74
N VAL A 34 6.63 0.63 13.33
CA VAL A 34 6.34 0.69 14.77
C VAL A 34 7.55 0.27 15.59
N ALA A 35 8.13 -0.90 15.32
CA ALA A 35 9.27 -1.44 16.07
C ALA A 35 10.57 -0.63 15.89
N ARG A 36 10.65 0.19 14.84
CA ARG A 36 11.81 1.06 14.55
C ARG A 36 11.66 2.46 15.16
N THR A 37 10.55 2.75 15.81
CA THR A 37 10.32 4.07 16.41
C THR A 37 11.23 4.28 17.62
N PRO A 38 12.01 5.37 17.65
CA PRO A 38 12.83 5.70 18.81
C PRO A 38 11.98 5.82 20.08
N SER A 39 12.44 5.29 21.22
CA SER A 39 11.65 5.31 22.47
C SER A 39 11.56 6.69 23.11
N ASP A 40 12.35 7.66 22.67
CA ASP A 40 12.41 9.03 23.18
C ASP A 40 11.37 9.97 22.53
N VAL A 41 10.76 9.58 21.41
CA VAL A 41 9.67 10.34 20.78
C VAL A 41 8.29 9.98 21.32
N LEU A 42 8.19 8.95 22.17
CA LEU A 42 6.93 8.49 22.76
C LEU A 42 6.91 8.70 24.28
N THR A 43 5.74 9.02 24.82
CA THR A 43 5.54 8.96 26.27
C THR A 43 5.59 7.52 26.76
N SER A 44 5.82 7.33 28.07
CA SER A 44 5.83 5.99 28.66
C SER A 44 4.49 5.26 28.53
N SER A 45 3.36 5.99 28.56
CA SER A 45 2.02 5.42 28.37
C SER A 45 1.78 4.95 26.94
N GLU A 46 2.19 5.74 25.94
CA GLU A 46 2.03 5.40 24.52
C GLU A 46 2.92 4.20 24.16
N THR A 47 4.17 4.21 24.63
CA THR A 47 5.12 3.11 24.46
C THR A 47 4.55 1.80 24.99
N GLU A 48 3.94 1.82 26.18
CA GLU A 48 3.36 0.62 26.80
C GLU A 48 2.13 0.13 26.05
N ALA A 49 1.26 1.03 25.57
CA ALA A 49 0.09 0.67 24.79
C ALA A 49 0.47 -0.03 23.47
N ILE A 50 1.44 0.55 22.74
CA ILE A 50 1.97 -0.04 21.50
C ILE A 50 2.64 -1.38 21.79
N ARG A 51 3.49 -1.46 22.83
CA ARG A 51 4.19 -2.71 23.21
C ARG A 51 3.21 -3.83 23.48
N ARG A 52 2.11 -3.56 24.20
CA ARG A 52 1.06 -4.55 24.46
C ARG A 52 0.39 -5.01 23.16
N ALA A 53 0.02 -4.09 22.29
CA ALA A 53 -0.56 -4.45 20.99
C ALA A 53 0.38 -5.33 20.16
N LEU A 54 1.68 -5.05 20.17
CA LEU A 54 2.69 -5.89 19.51
C LEU A 54 2.83 -7.27 20.18
N LEU A 55 2.85 -7.36 21.51
CA LEU A 55 2.94 -8.64 22.22
C LEU A 55 1.69 -9.51 22.05
N ASP A 56 0.53 -8.88 21.92
CA ASP A 56 -0.76 -9.54 21.68
C ASP A 56 -0.97 -9.91 20.19
N GLU A 57 0.03 -9.67 19.33
CA GLU A 57 -0.04 -9.86 17.88
C GLU A 57 -1.13 -9.05 17.16
N ARG A 58 -1.59 -7.95 17.79
CA ARG A 58 -2.56 -7.02 17.23
C ARG A 58 -1.84 -5.97 16.38
N TRP A 59 -1.24 -6.43 15.29
CA TRP A 59 -0.39 -5.62 14.40
C TRP A 59 -1.10 -4.40 13.83
N GLY A 60 -2.34 -4.58 13.37
CA GLY A 60 -3.15 -3.47 12.83
C GLY A 60 -3.39 -2.38 13.88
N ASP A 61 -3.74 -2.76 15.10
CA ASP A 61 -3.96 -1.81 16.21
C ASP A 61 -2.67 -1.07 16.56
N ALA A 62 -1.53 -1.76 16.58
CA ALA A 62 -0.22 -1.14 16.83
C ALA A 62 0.14 -0.12 15.74
N VAL A 63 -0.12 -0.44 14.47
CA VAL A 63 0.11 0.47 13.33
C VAL A 63 -0.84 1.67 13.37
N LEU A 64 -2.12 1.48 13.67
CA LEU A 64 -3.10 2.57 13.80
C LEU A 64 -2.72 3.53 14.93
N ALA A 65 -2.39 3.00 16.11
CA ALA A 65 -1.93 3.82 17.22
C ALA A 65 -0.66 4.61 16.85
N TRP A 66 0.27 3.99 16.12
CA TRP A 66 1.47 4.66 15.65
C TRP A 66 1.18 5.79 14.65
N ILE A 67 0.25 5.59 13.70
CA ILE A 67 -0.18 6.61 12.72
C ILE A 67 -0.72 7.84 13.44
N ASP A 68 -1.61 7.62 14.41
CA ASP A 68 -2.23 8.70 15.19
C ASP A 68 -1.18 9.50 15.99
N LEU A 69 -0.17 8.83 16.52
CA LEU A 69 0.88 9.45 17.33
C LEU A 69 1.90 10.21 16.50
N MET A 70 2.33 9.64 15.38
CA MET A 70 3.36 10.25 14.53
C MET A 70 2.78 11.30 13.58
N GLY A 71 1.46 11.32 13.37
CA GLY A 71 0.80 12.17 12.38
C GLY A 71 1.22 11.84 10.95
N ILE A 72 1.68 10.60 10.71
CA ILE A 72 2.13 10.14 9.40
C ILE A 72 1.01 9.33 8.75
N GLU A 73 0.49 9.84 7.64
CA GLU A 73 -0.56 9.16 6.89
C GLU A 73 -0.01 7.92 6.16
N VAL A 74 -0.73 6.81 6.25
CA VAL A 74 -0.43 5.56 5.57
C VAL A 74 -1.64 5.13 4.75
N ASP A 75 -1.53 5.17 3.43
CA ASP A 75 -2.58 4.73 2.52
C ASP A 75 -2.48 3.21 2.30
N VAL A 76 -3.50 2.45 2.66
CA VAL A 76 -3.54 0.98 2.57
C VAL A 76 -4.54 0.50 1.53
N TYR A 77 -4.13 -0.49 0.75
CA TYR A 77 -4.93 -1.08 -0.31
C TYR A 77 -4.78 -2.59 -0.27
N THR A 78 -5.89 -3.32 -0.18
CA THR A 78 -5.89 -4.68 0.35
C THR A 78 -6.09 -5.78 -0.70
N HIS A 79 -6.53 -5.43 -1.91
CA HIS A 79 -6.93 -6.40 -2.94
C HIS A 79 -6.54 -5.94 -4.34
N LEU A 80 -5.26 -5.62 -4.54
CA LEU A 80 -4.80 -5.27 -5.88
C LEU A 80 -4.53 -6.49 -6.75
N HIS A 81 -4.87 -6.31 -8.02
CA HIS A 81 -4.47 -7.21 -9.07
C HIS A 81 -3.04 -6.90 -9.51
N VAL A 82 -2.17 -7.91 -9.50
CA VAL A 82 -0.86 -7.82 -10.15
C VAL A 82 -1.03 -8.18 -11.61
N TYR A 83 -0.95 -7.17 -12.49
CA TYR A 83 -0.90 -7.40 -13.93
C TYR A 83 0.45 -7.99 -14.30
N THR A 84 0.42 -9.07 -15.06
CA THR A 84 1.59 -9.76 -15.62
C THR A 84 1.65 -9.54 -17.13
N GLY A 85 2.78 -9.89 -17.76
CA GLY A 85 2.88 -9.87 -19.22
C GLY A 85 1.86 -10.77 -19.92
N ASN A 86 1.32 -11.78 -19.23
CA ASN A 86 0.25 -12.63 -19.77
C ASN A 86 -1.11 -11.93 -19.77
N ASP A 87 -1.34 -10.99 -18.85
CA ASP A 87 -2.58 -10.20 -18.80
C ASP A 87 -2.57 -9.08 -19.85
N LEU A 88 -1.39 -8.64 -20.28
CA LEU A 88 -1.15 -7.58 -21.27
C LEU A 88 -0.15 -8.02 -22.36
N PRO A 89 -0.52 -9.00 -23.20
CA PRO A 89 0.38 -9.50 -24.24
C PRO A 89 0.71 -8.41 -25.28
N GLU A 90 2.00 -8.23 -25.55
CA GLU A 90 2.54 -7.18 -26.44
C GLU A 90 1.92 -7.23 -27.85
N GLU A 91 1.65 -8.44 -28.34
CA GLU A 91 1.09 -8.70 -29.67
C GLU A 91 -0.35 -8.19 -29.84
N LEU A 92 -1.09 -8.05 -28.74
CA LEU A 92 -2.51 -7.68 -28.76
C LEU A 92 -2.78 -6.29 -28.20
N ILE A 93 -1.93 -5.77 -27.32
CA ILE A 93 -2.18 -4.49 -26.64
C ILE A 93 -2.30 -3.33 -27.64
N GLY A 94 -1.49 -3.33 -28.71
CA GLY A 94 -1.55 -2.30 -29.75
C GLY A 94 -2.90 -2.27 -30.47
N ALA A 95 -3.44 -3.44 -30.84
CA ALA A 95 -4.76 -3.54 -31.46
C ALA A 95 -5.88 -3.12 -30.49
N GLN A 96 -5.80 -3.51 -29.22
CA GLN A 96 -6.79 -3.12 -28.21
C GLN A 96 -6.83 -1.60 -27.98
N LEU A 97 -5.66 -0.95 -27.93
CA LEU A 97 -5.54 0.49 -27.72
C LEU A 97 -6.21 1.30 -28.85
N GLN A 98 -6.13 0.83 -30.10
CA GLN A 98 -6.75 1.51 -31.25
C GLN A 98 -8.28 1.59 -31.18
N PHE A 99 -8.93 0.68 -30.44
CA PHE A 99 -10.38 0.71 -30.21
C PHE A 99 -10.77 1.47 -28.94
N SER A 100 -9.81 2.00 -28.19
CA SER A 100 -10.07 2.74 -26.95
C SER A 100 -10.71 4.11 -27.24
N PRO A 101 -11.43 4.68 -26.25
CA PRO A 101 -12.09 5.98 -26.42
C PRO A 101 -11.19 7.10 -26.93
N LEU A 102 -9.89 7.06 -26.60
CA LEU A 102 -8.92 8.08 -26.97
C LEU A 102 -8.68 8.18 -28.49
N PHE A 103 -8.96 7.12 -29.25
CA PHE A 103 -8.74 7.08 -30.71
C PHE A 103 -10.02 7.33 -31.52
N ARG A 104 -11.15 7.60 -30.86
CA ARG A 104 -12.45 7.83 -31.54
C ARG A 104 -12.45 9.09 -32.40
N ASP A 105 -11.70 10.12 -32.02
CA ASP A 105 -11.66 11.41 -32.72
C ASP A 105 -10.80 11.39 -34.00
N ILE A 106 -9.93 10.39 -34.17
CA ILE A 106 -9.10 10.20 -35.37
C ILE A 106 -9.94 9.61 -36.53
N SER A 107 -11.14 9.10 -36.22
CA SER A 107 -12.04 8.43 -37.17
C SER A 107 -13.05 9.38 -37.84
N GLN A 108 -13.09 10.67 -37.49
CA GLN A 108 -13.94 11.64 -38.19
C GLN A 108 -13.11 12.47 -39.17
N PRO A 109 -13.29 12.28 -40.49
CA PRO A 109 -12.72 13.20 -41.45
C PRO A 109 -13.42 14.55 -41.28
N THR A 110 -12.63 15.60 -40.98
CA THR A 110 -13.09 16.99 -41.03
C THR A 110 -13.54 17.26 -42.47
N LEU A 111 -14.86 17.34 -42.69
CA LEU A 111 -15.48 17.78 -43.94
C LEU A 111 -15.35 19.30 -44.09
#